data_AF-A0A9W9W0J9-F1
#
_entry.id   AF-A0A9W9W0J9-F1
#
_cell.length_a   1.000
_cell.length_b   1.000
_cell.length_c   1.000
_cell.angle_alpha   90.00
_cell.angle_beta   90.00
_cell.angle_gamma   90.00
#
_symmetry.space_group_name_H-M   'P 1'
#
loop_
_entity.id
_entity.type
_entity.pdbx_description
1 polymer ?
#
loop_
_entity_poly.entity_id
_entity_poly.type
_entity_poly.pdbx_seq_one_letter_code
_entity_poly.pdbx_strand_id
1 'polypeptide(L)'
;MPFGSLSVSNTAIPQYAPPYPVGGSDYINNDSPISCGREQFGFPKKLGNVDLVLKSGSTVIHGYVERPVGQKVVEVNFQPEKRVKGAVETTIQGLNLRVIPSVVPGHSPSVKELVPVDISMEASEVWEGDGSVCFPEPSRFDPMHEVKVIRYGKATLLRNASLAIRLPTQVFQL
;
A
#
# COMPACT_ATOMS: atom_id res chain seq x y z
N MET A 1 7.48 13.76 33.66
CA MET A 1 6.50 13.49 32.59
C MET A 1 7.25 12.66 31.54
N PRO A 2 7.08 11.32 31.48
CA PRO A 2 7.93 10.53 30.59
C PRO A 2 7.39 10.66 29.17
N PHE A 3 8.13 11.36 28.32
CA PHE A 3 7.88 11.38 26.88
C PHE A 3 8.35 10.03 26.32
N GLY A 4 7.40 9.18 25.93
CA GLY A 4 7.66 7.92 25.25
C GLY A 4 8.25 8.16 23.86
N SER A 5 9.24 7.35 23.49
CA SER A 5 9.80 7.31 22.15
C SER A 5 8.86 6.54 21.21
N LEU A 6 8.35 7.19 20.16
CA LEU A 6 7.60 6.55 19.08
C LEU A 6 8.58 6.23 17.93
N SER A 7 8.94 4.97 17.75
CA SER A 7 9.72 4.54 16.58
C SER A 7 8.78 4.50 15.36
N VAL A 8 8.69 5.61 14.63
CA VAL A 8 8.01 5.65 13.34
C VAL A 8 8.97 5.14 12.27
N SER A 9 8.90 3.85 11.98
CA SER A 9 9.47 3.26 10.77
C SER A 9 8.33 3.00 9.77
N ASN A 10 7.78 4.07 9.22
CA ASN A 10 7.10 4.02 7.94
C ASN A 10 7.72 5.12 7.09
N THR A 11 8.75 4.77 6.31
CA THR A 11 9.05 5.54 5.11
C THR A 11 7.75 5.49 4.31
N ALA A 12 6.97 6.58 4.33
CA ALA A 12 5.67 6.65 3.69
C ALA A 12 5.88 6.58 2.17
N ILE A 13 6.01 5.35 1.66
CA ILE A 13 6.01 5.08 0.24
C ILE A 13 4.58 5.35 -0.24
N PRO A 14 4.38 6.08 -1.35
CA PRO A 14 3.08 6.21 -1.98
C PRO A 14 2.41 4.83 -2.06
N GLN A 15 1.28 4.69 -1.38
CA GLN A 15 0.55 3.43 -1.37
C GLN A 15 -0.21 3.31 -2.68
N TYR A 16 0.26 2.43 -3.56
CA TYR A 16 -0.57 1.96 -4.67
C TYR A 16 -1.68 1.08 -4.08
N ALA A 17 -2.90 1.21 -4.60
CA ALA A 17 -3.97 0.33 -4.13
C ALA A 17 -3.56 -1.13 -4.45
N PRO A 18 -3.68 -2.07 -3.50
CA PRO A 18 -3.46 -3.47 -3.81
C PRO A 18 -4.46 -3.91 -4.90
N PRO A 19 -4.13 -4.89 -5.76
CA PRO A 19 -5.14 -5.52 -6.62
C PRO A 19 -6.20 -6.15 -5.71
N TYR A 20 -7.42 -5.60 -5.73
CA TYR A 20 -8.52 -6.17 -4.97
C TYR A 20 -9.03 -7.40 -5.72
N PRO A 21 -9.12 -8.58 -5.10
CA PRO A 21 -9.65 -9.75 -5.76
C PRO A 21 -11.15 -9.58 -6.00
N VAL A 22 -11.51 -9.22 -7.22
CA VAL A 22 -12.82 -9.47 -7.82
C VAL A 22 -12.55 -10.29 -9.07
N GLY A 23 -13.32 -11.36 -9.28
CA GLY A 23 -13.10 -12.27 -10.40
C GLY A 23 -13.17 -11.54 -11.74
N GLY A 24 -12.06 -11.52 -12.47
CA GLY A 24 -11.91 -10.81 -13.73
C GLY A 24 -10.73 -9.84 -13.67
N SER A 25 -9.94 -9.79 -14.73
CA SER A 25 -8.77 -8.91 -14.87
C SER A 25 -9.16 -7.43 -14.80
N ASP A 26 -9.22 -6.87 -13.60
CA ASP A 26 -9.49 -5.45 -13.39
C ASP A 26 -8.20 -4.73 -13.01
N TYR A 27 -7.61 -4.13 -14.04
CA TYR A 27 -6.67 -3.02 -13.95
C TYR A 27 -7.17 -2.00 -12.91
N ILE A 28 -6.27 -1.40 -12.13
CA ILE A 28 -6.60 -0.24 -11.29
C ILE A 28 -6.82 0.96 -12.22
N ASN A 29 -8.01 1.02 -12.82
CA ASN A 29 -8.51 2.09 -13.70
C ASN A 29 -9.82 2.71 -13.16
N ASN A 30 -10.14 2.47 -11.89
CA ASN A 30 -11.33 3.00 -11.23
C ASN A 30 -10.94 4.14 -10.27
N ASP A 31 -11.56 5.31 -10.44
CA ASP A 31 -11.31 6.49 -9.61
C ASP A 31 -11.89 6.37 -8.20
N SER A 32 -12.93 5.55 -8.01
CA SER A 32 -13.63 5.38 -6.73
C SER A 32 -12.71 5.01 -5.56
N PRO A 33 -11.87 3.95 -5.63
CA PRO A 33 -10.94 3.60 -4.55
C PRO A 33 -9.82 4.61 -4.32
N ILE A 34 -9.49 5.42 -5.33
CA ILE A 34 -8.51 6.51 -5.24
C ILE A 34 -9.13 7.68 -4.47
N SER A 35 -10.29 8.18 -4.91
CA SER A 35 -11.01 9.27 -4.25
C SER A 35 -11.37 8.91 -2.83
N CYS A 36 -11.99 7.75 -2.59
CA CYS A 36 -12.33 7.29 -1.24
C CYS A 36 -11.08 7.18 -0.35
N GLY A 37 -10.00 6.58 -0.85
CA GLY A 37 -8.75 6.46 -0.11
C GLY A 37 -8.16 7.81 0.30
N ARG A 38 -8.12 8.78 -0.63
CA ARG A 38 -7.55 10.11 -0.41
C ARG A 38 -8.44 10.98 0.48
N GLU A 39 -9.73 11.03 0.18
CA GLU A 39 -10.68 11.96 0.77
C GLU A 39 -11.21 11.48 2.11
N GLN A 40 -11.47 10.18 2.29
CA GLN A 40 -12.00 9.68 3.56
C GLN A 40 -10.89 9.28 4.54
N PHE A 41 -9.80 8.71 4.04
CA PHE A 41 -8.79 8.06 4.87
C PHE A 41 -7.38 8.66 4.75
N GLY A 42 -7.16 9.66 3.89
CA GLY A 42 -5.85 10.29 3.71
C GLY A 42 -4.78 9.42 3.03
N PHE A 43 -5.14 8.29 2.42
CA PHE A 43 -4.18 7.45 1.70
C PHE A 43 -3.66 8.19 0.46
N PRO A 44 -2.34 8.27 0.24
CA PRO A 44 -1.75 8.97 -0.90
C PRO A 44 -1.80 8.14 -2.19
N LYS A 45 -2.97 7.58 -2.51
CA LYS A 45 -3.18 6.69 -3.66
C LYS A 45 -2.97 7.44 -4.98
N LYS A 46 -2.40 6.72 -5.94
CA LYS A 46 -2.15 7.15 -7.32
C LYS A 46 -2.65 6.08 -8.29
N LEU A 47 -3.09 6.51 -9.46
CA LEU A 47 -3.42 5.63 -10.59
C LEU A 47 -2.15 5.01 -11.17
N GLY A 48 -2.17 3.71 -11.43
CA GLY A 48 -1.08 2.96 -12.05
C GLY A 48 -1.55 1.59 -12.50
N ASN A 49 -0.83 0.97 -13.44
CA ASN A 49 -1.08 -0.41 -13.84
C ASN A 49 -0.40 -1.34 -12.83
N VAL A 50 -1.17 -2.17 -12.13
CA VAL A 50 -0.69 -3.04 -11.05
C VAL A 50 -1.12 -4.46 -11.33
N ASP A 51 -0.19 -5.40 -11.18
CA ASP A 51 -0.45 -6.81 -11.42
C ASP A 51 0.33 -7.70 -10.44
N LEU A 52 -0.21 -8.88 -10.17
CA LEU A 52 0.41 -9.93 -9.37
C LEU A 52 0.28 -11.26 -10.10
N VAL A 53 1.34 -11.63 -10.81
CA VAL A 53 1.46 -12.83 -11.63
C VAL A 53 1.73 -14.04 -10.74
N LEU A 54 0.68 -14.82 -10.46
CA LEU A 54 0.75 -16.02 -9.61
C LEU A 54 1.31 -17.26 -10.32
N LYS A 55 1.37 -17.25 -11.66
CA LYS A 55 1.85 -18.37 -12.49
C LYS A 55 2.88 -17.86 -13.49
N SER A 56 4.12 -17.71 -13.04
CA SER A 56 5.24 -17.22 -13.84
C SER A 56 6.02 -18.32 -14.58
N GLY A 57 5.58 -19.58 -14.49
CA GLY A 57 6.38 -20.75 -14.89
C GLY A 57 7.45 -21.14 -13.86
N SER A 58 7.49 -20.46 -12.72
CA SER A 58 8.31 -20.73 -11.55
C SER A 58 7.44 -20.82 -10.29
N THR A 59 8.04 -21.23 -9.16
CA THR A 59 7.45 -21.10 -7.83
C THR A 59 7.42 -19.64 -7.34
N VAL A 60 8.20 -18.75 -7.96
CA VAL A 60 8.25 -17.33 -7.64
C VAL A 60 7.00 -16.61 -8.16
N ILE A 61 6.30 -15.94 -7.26
CA ILE A 61 5.22 -15.01 -7.57
C ILE A 61 5.85 -13.65 -7.86
N HIS A 62 5.47 -13.05 -8.97
CA HIS A 62 5.99 -11.76 -9.42
C HIS A 62 4.88 -10.73 -9.41
N GLY A 63 5.17 -9.50 -9.02
CA GLY A 63 4.22 -8.39 -9.10
C GLY A 63 4.94 -7.12 -9.53
N TYR A 64 4.19 -6.19 -10.08
CA TYR A 64 4.76 -4.94 -10.57
C TYR A 64 3.75 -3.80 -10.53
N VAL A 65 4.29 -2.58 -10.57
CA VAL A 65 3.55 -1.33 -10.77
C VAL A 65 4.18 -0.58 -11.93
N GLU A 66 3.37 -0.22 -12.92
CA GLU A 66 3.77 0.59 -14.06
C GLU A 66 3.11 1.97 -14.05
N ARG A 67 3.91 3.01 -14.33
CA ARG A 67 3.46 4.39 -14.45
C ARG A 67 4.43 5.25 -15.29
N PRO A 68 4.09 5.57 -16.55
CA PRO A 68 2.96 5.06 -17.35
C PRO A 68 3.12 3.56 -17.66
N VAL A 69 2.12 2.98 -18.33
CA VAL A 69 2.19 1.60 -18.86
C VAL A 69 3.48 1.41 -19.66
N GLY A 70 4.18 0.30 -19.40
CA GLY A 70 5.49 0.00 -19.99
C GLY A 70 6.69 0.59 -19.25
N GLN A 71 6.49 1.40 -18.20
CA GLN A 71 7.54 1.87 -17.30
C GLN A 71 7.29 1.35 -15.88
N LYS A 72 8.04 0.35 -15.44
CA LYS A 72 7.96 -0.28 -14.11
C LYS A 72 8.64 0.60 -13.06
N VAL A 73 7.81 1.18 -12.20
CA VAL A 73 8.28 1.99 -11.06
C VAL A 73 8.51 1.16 -9.80
N VAL A 74 7.86 -0.01 -9.70
CA VAL A 74 8.05 -0.98 -8.61
C VAL A 74 7.98 -2.39 -9.19
N GLU A 75 8.86 -3.27 -8.73
CA GLU A 75 8.79 -4.70 -8.98
C GLU A 75 8.94 -5.47 -7.66
N VAL A 76 8.16 -6.54 -7.49
CA VAL A 76 8.21 -7.41 -6.33
C VAL A 76 8.32 -8.87 -6.75
N ASN A 77 9.12 -9.64 -6.02
CA ASN A 77 9.17 -11.09 -6.17
C ASN A 77 8.92 -11.73 -4.80
N PHE A 78 8.22 -12.84 -4.79
CA PHE A 78 7.94 -13.60 -3.59
C PHE A 78 8.10 -15.09 -3.86
N GLN A 79 8.96 -15.74 -3.09
CA GLN A 79 9.14 -17.18 -3.12
C GLN A 79 8.46 -17.78 -1.87
N PRO A 80 7.29 -18.43 -2.02
CA PRO A 80 6.65 -19.11 -0.90
C PRO A 80 7.55 -20.25 -0.38
N GLU A 81 7.72 -20.32 0.94
CA GLU A 81 8.51 -21.37 1.61
C GLU A 81 7.62 -22.24 2.49
N LYS A 82 6.77 -21.60 3.30
CA LYS A 82 6.00 -22.26 4.34
C LYS A 82 4.59 -21.71 4.40
N ARG A 83 3.61 -22.62 4.37
CA ARG A 83 2.23 -22.28 4.72
C ARG A 83 2.09 -22.19 6.23
N VAL A 84 1.56 -21.07 6.71
CA VAL A 84 1.22 -20.89 8.13
C VAL A 84 -0.02 -21.71 8.44
N LYS A 85 -0.03 -22.38 9.61
CA LYS A 85 -1.18 -23.15 10.07
C LYS A 85 -2.22 -22.22 10.68
N GLY A 86 -3.48 -22.38 10.28
CA GLY A 86 -4.60 -21.60 10.79
C GLY A 86 -4.90 -20.36 9.96
N ALA A 87 -6.00 -19.70 10.31
CA ALA A 87 -6.34 -18.38 9.80
C ALA A 87 -5.57 -17.31 10.57
N VAL A 88 -5.31 -16.18 9.93
CA VAL A 88 -4.77 -14.98 10.57
C VAL A 88 -5.88 -13.95 10.68
N GLU A 89 -6.05 -13.42 11.89
CA GLU A 89 -6.86 -12.24 12.17
C GLU A 89 -5.94 -11.20 12.82
N THR A 90 -5.88 -10.01 12.25
CA THR A 90 -5.04 -8.94 12.77
C THR A 90 -5.60 -7.57 12.42
N THR A 91 -5.20 -6.56 13.20
CA THR A 91 -5.56 -5.17 12.95
C THR A 91 -4.31 -4.39 12.57
N ILE A 92 -4.32 -3.81 11.37
CA ILE A 92 -3.28 -2.90 10.91
C ILE A 92 -3.69 -1.50 11.33
N GLN A 93 -2.87 -0.88 12.18
CA GLN A 93 -3.05 0.50 12.59
C GLN A 93 -2.11 1.41 11.80
N GLY A 94 -2.66 2.50 11.29
CA GLY A 94 -1.95 3.47 10.48
C GLY A 94 -2.33 4.89 10.85
N LEU A 95 -1.49 5.82 10.41
CA LEU A 95 -1.74 7.25 10.52
C LEU A 95 -1.42 7.89 9.17
N ASN A 96 -2.44 8.48 8.56
CA ASN A 96 -2.33 9.08 7.23
C ASN A 96 -2.41 10.60 7.31
N LEU A 97 -1.80 11.29 6.36
CA LEU A 97 -1.94 12.73 6.20
C LEU A 97 -2.98 13.03 5.12
N ARG A 98 -4.14 13.57 5.52
CA ARG A 98 -5.17 14.06 4.58
C ARG A 98 -4.92 15.54 4.30
N VAL A 99 -4.68 15.86 3.03
CA VAL A 99 -4.52 17.24 2.54
C VAL A 99 -5.49 17.51 1.41
N ILE A 100 -6.35 18.51 1.60
CA ILE A 100 -7.19 19.09 0.53
C ILE A 100 -6.68 20.51 0.28
N PRO A 101 -6.13 20.80 -0.92
CA PRO A 101 -5.57 22.12 -1.21
C PRO A 101 -6.67 23.18 -1.20
N SER A 102 -6.28 24.44 -0.95
CA SER A 102 -7.19 25.56 -1.13
C SER A 102 -7.43 25.81 -2.62
N VAL A 103 -8.65 26.24 -2.95
CA VAL A 103 -9.01 26.73 -4.28
C VAL A 103 -8.46 28.13 -4.56
N VAL A 104 -8.02 28.85 -3.53
CA VAL A 104 -7.41 30.18 -3.63
C VAL A 104 -5.89 30.06 -3.69
N PRO A 105 -5.23 30.51 -4.78
CA PRO A 105 -3.77 30.48 -4.90
C PRO A 105 -3.07 31.15 -3.72
N GLY A 106 -2.00 30.52 -3.22
CA GLY A 106 -1.19 31.04 -2.11
C GLY A 106 -1.79 30.85 -0.71
N HIS A 107 -3.03 30.40 -0.59
CA HIS A 107 -3.62 30.07 0.72
C HIS A 107 -3.15 28.71 1.22
N SER A 108 -3.17 28.54 2.55
CA SER A 108 -2.97 27.24 3.19
C SER A 108 -4.04 26.22 2.75
N PRO A 109 -3.75 24.90 2.80
CA PRO A 109 -4.75 23.88 2.50
C PRO A 109 -6.06 24.06 3.28
N SER A 110 -7.21 23.77 2.65
CA SER A 110 -8.52 23.81 3.31
C SER A 110 -8.70 22.68 4.32
N VAL A 111 -8.02 21.55 4.11
CA VAL A 111 -7.93 20.45 5.06
C VAL A 111 -6.47 20.03 5.17
N LYS A 112 -5.97 19.89 6.39
CA LYS A 112 -4.63 19.39 6.68
C LYS A 112 -4.63 18.73 8.07
N GLU A 113 -4.73 17.42 8.09
CA GLU A 113 -4.92 16.68 9.34
C GLU A 113 -4.36 15.25 9.26
N LEU A 114 -4.09 14.69 10.42
CA LEU A 114 -3.74 13.29 10.59
C LEU A 114 -5.00 12.47 10.83
N VAL A 115 -5.18 11.44 10.00
CA VAL A 115 -6.33 10.52 10.03
C VAL A 115 -5.85 9.16 10.54
N PRO A 116 -6.26 8.72 11.74
CA PRO A 116 -5.99 7.37 12.20
C PRO A 116 -6.80 6.38 11.36
N VAL A 117 -6.18 5.26 11.00
CA VAL A 117 -6.83 4.19 10.24
C VAL A 117 -6.61 2.86 10.94
N ASP A 118 -7.71 2.15 11.21
CA ASP A 118 -7.70 0.78 11.68
C ASP A 118 -8.26 -0.13 10.56
N ILE A 119 -7.46 -1.09 10.11
CA ILE A 119 -7.84 -2.06 9.09
C ILE A 119 -7.85 -3.45 9.73
N SER A 120 -9.03 -4.02 9.90
CA SER A 120 -9.20 -5.42 10.28
C SER A 120 -8.94 -6.29 9.07
N MET A 121 -8.09 -7.29 9.22
CA MET A 121 -7.70 -8.20 8.16
C MET A 121 -7.85 -9.65 8.63
N GLU A 122 -8.56 -10.43 7.83
CA GLU A 122 -8.74 -11.86 8.01
C GLU A 122 -8.20 -12.58 6.78
N ALA A 123 -7.43 -13.66 6.95
CA ALA A 123 -6.95 -14.48 5.84
C ALA A 123 -6.96 -15.97 6.22
N SER A 124 -7.51 -16.79 5.33
CA SER A 124 -7.57 -18.26 5.53
C SER A 124 -6.40 -19.01 4.87
N GLU A 125 -5.64 -18.36 4.01
CA GLU A 125 -4.44 -18.93 3.39
C GLU A 125 -3.28 -17.94 3.49
N VAL A 126 -2.28 -18.30 4.31
CA VAL A 126 -1.12 -17.46 4.60
C VAL A 126 0.17 -18.22 4.30
N TRP A 127 1.05 -17.58 3.54
CA TRP A 127 2.36 -18.10 3.17
C TRP A 127 3.45 -17.16 3.65
N GLU A 128 4.43 -17.71 4.34
CA GLU A 128 5.69 -17.05 4.66
C GLU A 128 6.76 -17.47 3.65
N GLY A 129 7.66 -16.55 3.34
CA GLY A 129 8.80 -16.84 2.49
C GLY A 129 9.72 -15.64 2.33
N ASP A 130 10.56 -15.72 1.33
CA ASP A 130 11.48 -14.65 0.97
C ASP A 130 10.84 -13.74 -0.08
N GLY A 131 10.98 -12.44 0.13
CA GLY A 131 10.50 -11.42 -0.79
C GLY A 131 11.60 -10.44 -1.17
N SER A 132 11.53 -9.94 -2.40
CA SER A 132 12.34 -8.81 -2.84
C SER A 132 11.46 -7.73 -3.45
N VAL A 133 11.94 -6.50 -3.36
CA VAL A 133 11.34 -5.32 -3.98
C VAL A 133 12.45 -4.51 -4.63
N CYS A 134 12.21 -4.02 -5.84
CA CYS A 134 13.11 -3.11 -6.52
C CYS A 134 12.33 -1.98 -7.20
N PHE A 135 13.05 -0.92 -7.57
CA PHE A 135 12.51 0.27 -8.23
C PHE A 135 13.30 0.48 -9.53
N PRO A 136 12.98 -0.28 -10.58
CA PRO A 136 13.93 -0.54 -11.67
C PRO A 136 14.10 0.65 -12.62
N GLU A 137 13.03 1.41 -12.88
CA GLU A 137 13.06 2.49 -13.87
C GLU A 137 12.92 3.88 -13.22
N PRO A 138 13.80 4.84 -13.56
CA PRO A 138 13.73 6.18 -13.02
C PRO A 138 12.56 6.97 -13.61
N SER A 139 11.77 7.62 -12.75
CA SER A 139 10.68 8.50 -13.15
C SER A 139 10.76 9.82 -12.40
N ARG A 140 10.69 10.94 -13.13
CA ARG A 140 10.56 12.29 -12.53
C ARG A 140 9.20 12.51 -11.88
N PHE A 141 8.17 11.77 -12.30
CA PHE A 141 6.81 11.88 -11.79
C PHE A 141 6.56 10.95 -10.59
N ASP A 142 7.35 9.87 -10.50
CA ASP A 142 7.34 8.89 -9.42
C ASP A 142 8.78 8.55 -9.02
N PRO A 143 9.38 9.31 -8.10
CA PRO A 143 10.79 9.15 -7.71
C PRO A 143 11.01 7.92 -6.81
N MET A 144 10.31 6.81 -7.06
CA MET A 144 10.46 5.55 -6.32
C MET A 144 11.87 4.99 -6.44
N HIS A 145 12.52 5.19 -7.58
CA HIS A 145 13.93 4.85 -7.81
C HIS A 145 14.92 5.55 -6.86
N GLU A 146 14.52 6.65 -6.20
CA GLU A 146 15.34 7.33 -5.20
C GLU A 146 15.27 6.64 -3.83
N VAL A 147 14.26 5.78 -3.61
CA VAL A 147 14.10 5.00 -2.38
C VAL A 147 15.11 3.86 -2.38
N LYS A 148 16.03 3.89 -1.41
CA LYS A 148 17.05 2.86 -1.24
C LYS A 148 16.52 1.70 -0.41
N VAL A 149 16.60 0.49 -0.96
CA VAL A 149 16.36 -0.73 -0.21
C VAL A 149 17.59 -1.02 0.65
N ILE A 150 17.44 -0.89 1.97
CA ILE A 150 18.54 -1.09 2.93
C ILE A 150 18.65 -2.55 3.40
N ARG A 151 17.54 -3.30 3.42
CA ARG A 151 17.47 -4.68 3.90
C ARG A 151 16.13 -5.32 3.49
N TYR A 152 16.16 -6.59 3.11
CA TYR A 152 14.96 -7.42 2.97
C TYR A 152 14.63 -8.15 4.28
N GLY A 153 13.35 -8.17 4.63
CA GLY A 153 12.81 -9.00 5.72
C GLY A 153 12.07 -10.22 5.18
N LYS A 154 11.48 -11.00 6.08
CA LYS A 154 10.52 -12.04 5.68
C LYS A 154 9.29 -11.38 5.04
N ALA A 155 8.76 -12.04 4.03
CA ALA A 155 7.58 -11.62 3.31
C ALA A 155 6.41 -12.57 3.56
N THR A 156 5.20 -12.02 3.47
CA THR A 156 3.97 -12.78 3.69
C THR A 156 3.05 -12.57 2.49
N LEU A 157 2.55 -13.66 1.93
CA LEU A 157 1.47 -13.66 0.96
C LEU A 157 0.18 -14.12 1.63
N LEU A 158 -0.86 -13.31 1.49
CA LEU A 158 -2.19 -13.60 1.96
C LEU A 158 -3.09 -13.92 0.77
N ARG A 159 -3.84 -15.02 0.88
CA ARG A 159 -4.87 -15.44 -0.06
C ARG A 159 -6.17 -15.67 0.69
N ASN A 160 -7.28 -15.54 -0.04
CA ASN A 160 -8.63 -15.57 0.54
C ASN A 160 -8.72 -14.63 1.74
N ALA A 161 -8.23 -13.40 1.54
CA ALA A 161 -8.17 -12.37 2.56
C ALA A 161 -9.33 -11.39 2.41
N SER A 162 -9.89 -10.96 3.54
CA SER A 162 -10.85 -9.89 3.64
C SER A 162 -10.24 -8.75 4.45
N LEU A 163 -10.48 -7.51 4.01
CA LEU A 163 -10.03 -6.31 4.72
C LEU A 163 -11.24 -5.41 4.94
N ALA A 164 -11.45 -4.99 6.18
CA ALA A 164 -12.46 -4.02 6.58
C ALA A 164 -11.77 -2.81 7.19
N ILE A 165 -12.02 -1.62 6.63
CA ILE A 165 -11.50 -0.37 7.15
C ILE A 165 -12.56 0.25 8.05
N ARG A 166 -12.22 0.53 9.30
CA ARG A 166 -13.11 1.27 10.19
C ARG A 166 -13.08 2.75 9.82
N LEU A 167 -14.27 3.38 9.74
CA LEU A 167 -14.35 4.82 9.54
C LEU A 167 -13.68 5.56 10.71
N PRO A 168 -12.85 6.58 10.44
CA PRO A 168 -12.20 7.34 11.49
C PRO A 168 -13.26 8.09 12.32
N THR A 169 -13.23 7.93 13.64
CA THR A 169 -14.13 8.63 14.57
C THR A 169 -13.55 9.95 15.07
N GLN A 170 -12.26 10.18 14.84
CA GLN A 170 -11.55 11.41 15.18
C GLN A 170 -10.41 11.66 14.20
N VAL A 171 -9.98 12.92 14.10
CA VAL A 171 -8.84 13.38 13.29
C VAL A 171 -8.05 14.41 14.10
N PHE A 172 -6.78 14.63 13.75
CA PHE A 172 -5.89 15.55 14.46
C PHE A 172 -5.39 16.66 13.52
N GLN A 173 -5.74 17.92 13.81
CA GLN A 173 -5.37 19.07 12.98
C GLN A 173 -3.86 19.40 13.06
N LEU A 174 -3.30 19.97 11.98
CA LEU A 174 -1.88 20.34 11.80
C LEU A 174 -1.67 21.77 11.30
#